data_AF-A0A7W5CDV8-F1
#
_entry.id   AF-A0A7W5CDV8-F1
#
_cell.length_a   1.000
_cell.length_b   1.000
_cell.length_c   1.000
_cell.angle_alpha   90.00
_cell.angle_beta   90.00
_cell.angle_gamma   90.00
#
_symmetry.space_group_name_H-M   'P 1'
#
loop_
_entity.id
_entity.type
_entity.pdbx_description
1 polymer ?
#
loop_
_entity_poly.entity_id
_entity_poly.type
_entity_poly.pdbx_seq_one_letter_code
_entity_poly.pdbx_strand_id
1 'polypeptide(L)' 'MINCNCPVCLTGVVEPVGYIELKEGPLEFCFGRYPLTNKVAILIGLCSRGNCQYIGLETASESLVNAKSLIGSDLKIRK' A
#
# COMPACT_ATOMS: atom_id res chain seq x y z
N MET A 1 6.50 5.20 2.00
CA MET A 1 5.85 5.75 3.23
C MET A 1 4.74 4.83 3.77
N ILE A 2 4.33 3.82 3.00
CA ILE A 2 3.42 2.76 3.41
C ILE A 2 4.25 1.56 3.89
N ASN A 3 3.76 0.84 4.91
CA ASN A 3 4.49 -0.22 5.63
C ASN A 3 5.74 0.28 6.36
N CYS A 4 5.75 1.52 6.82
CA CYS A 4 6.79 2.04 7.70
C CYS A 4 6.19 2.60 8.99
N ASN A 5 7.05 2.89 9.97
CA ASN A 5 6.64 3.57 11.19
C ASN A 5 5.96 4.90 10.83
N CYS A 6 4.87 5.20 11.53
CA CYS A 6 4.16 6.45 11.36
C CYS A 6 5.08 7.62 11.73
N PRO A 7 5.32 8.57 10.83
CA PRO A 7 6.26 9.67 11.07
C PRO A 7 5.74 10.67 12.12
N VAL A 8 4.46 10.60 12.47
CA VAL A 8 3.82 11.50 13.44
C VAL A 8 3.88 10.93 14.86
N CYS A 9 3.31 9.74 15.06
CA CYS A 9 3.22 9.17 16.40
C CYS A 9 4.40 8.26 16.76
N LEU A 10 5.28 7.94 15.80
CA LEU A 10 6.48 7.10 15.93
C LEU A 10 6.26 5.69 16.52
N THR A 11 5.01 5.32 16.77
CA THR A 11 4.62 4.13 17.53
C THR A 11 3.64 3.24 16.77
N GLY A 12 2.78 3.85 15.94
CA GLY A 12 1.95 3.12 14.98
C GLY A 12 2.70 2.83 13.68
N VAL A 13 2.14 1.93 12.87
CA VAL A 13 2.63 1.60 11.53
C VAL A 13 1.63 2.13 10.50
N VAL A 14 2.11 2.67 9.39
CA VAL A 14 1.25 3.11 8.29
C VAL A 14 0.87 1.90 7.46
N GLU A 15 -0.34 1.40 7.60
CA GLU A 15 -0.83 0.22 6.89
C GLU A 15 -1.61 0.63 5.62
N PRO A 16 -1.45 -0.09 4.50
CA PRO A 16 -2.23 0.17 3.29
C PRO A 16 -3.70 -0.19 3.51
N VAL A 17 -4.60 0.69 3.09
CA VAL A 17 -6.06 0.51 3.21
C VAL A 17 -6.79 0.61 1.87
N GLY A 18 -6.20 1.29 0.90
CA GLY A 18 -6.84 1.61 -0.36
C GLY A 18 -5.84 2.04 -1.41
N TYR A 19 -6.36 2.26 -2.61
CA TYR A 19 -5.61 2.89 -3.68
C TYR A 19 -6.51 3.70 -4.60
N ILE A 20 -5.89 4.59 -5.37
CA ILE A 20 -6.52 5.37 -6.44
C ILE A 20 -5.80 5.00 -7.73
N GLU A 21 -6.52 4.41 -8.68
CA GLU A 21 -5.97 4.18 -10.02
C GLU A 21 -5.95 5.47 -10.82
N LEU A 22 -4.79 5.81 -11.38
CA LEU A 22 -4.66 6.93 -12.31
C LEU A 22 -5.06 6.45 -13.71
N LYS A 23 -6.18 6.97 -14.20
CA LYS A 23 -6.74 6.68 -15.52
C LYS A 23 -7.34 7.94 -16.12
N GLU A 24 -7.55 7.94 -17.43
CA GLU A 24 -8.38 8.95 -18.07
C GLU A 24 -9.84 8.82 -17.61
N GLY A 25 -10.48 9.94 -17.29
CA GLY A 25 -11.84 9.98 -16.76
C GLY A 25 -11.91 10.17 -15.24
N PRO A 26 -13.03 9.78 -14.59
CA PRO A 26 -13.21 9.95 -13.16
C PRO A 26 -12.20 9.16 -12.33
N LEU A 27 -11.75 9.76 -11.24
CA LEU A 27 -10.96 9.07 -10.21
C LEU A 27 -11.86 8.15 -9.39
N GLU A 28 -11.39 6.93 -9.19
CA GLU A 28 -12.07 5.92 -8.37
C GLU A 28 -11.21 5.60 -7.15
N PHE A 29 -11.87 5.58 -6.00
CA PHE A 29 -11.26 5.17 -4.74
C PHE A 29 -11.60 3.70 -4.51
N CYS A 30 -10.56 2.87 -4.53
CA CYS A 30 -10.69 1.44 -4.33
C CYS A 30 -10.29 1.10 -2.90
N PHE A 31 -11.19 0.47 -2.16
CA PHE A 31 -10.85 -0.16 -0.89
C PHE A 31 -10.12 -1.48 -1.17
N GLY A 32 -8.87 -1.58 -0.72
CA GLY A 32 -8.00 -2.70 -1.06
C GLY A 32 -6.55 -2.35 -0.78
N ARG A 33 -5.77 -3.30 -0.28
CA ARG A 33 -4.39 -3.04 0.18
C ARG A 33 -3.43 -2.68 -0.97
N TYR A 34 -3.68 -3.18 -2.18
CA TYR A 34 -2.83 -2.98 -3.34
C TYR A 34 -3.65 -2.94 -4.63
N PRO A 35 -3.21 -2.16 -5.65
CA PRO A 35 -3.81 -2.22 -6.97
C PRO A 35 -3.64 -3.62 -7.57
N LEU A 36 -4.71 -4.15 -8.17
CA LEU A 36 -4.70 -5.43 -8.87
C LEU A 36 -4.26 -5.29 -10.34
N THR A 37 -4.19 -4.06 -10.83
CA THR A 37 -3.80 -3.74 -12.19
C THR A 37 -2.35 -3.24 -12.22
N ASN A 38 -1.68 -3.39 -13.36
CA ASN A 38 -0.34 -2.83 -13.58
C ASN A 38 -0.38 -1.31 -13.85
N LYS A 39 -1.51 -0.65 -13.60
CA LYS A 39 -1.64 0.79 -13.81
C LYS A 39 -0.93 1.54 -12.69
N VAL A 40 -0.48 2.75 -13.00
CA VAL A 40 0.00 3.67 -11.99
C VAL A 40 -1.13 3.94 -11.00
N ALA A 41 -0.85 3.73 -9.71
CA ALA A 41 -1.82 3.96 -8.66
C ALA A 41 -1.17 4.73 -7.50
N ILE A 42 -2.00 5.42 -6.73
CA ILE A 42 -1.61 6.01 -5.45
C ILE A 42 -2.12 5.08 -4.36
N LEU A 43 -1.22 4.46 -3.60
CA LEU A 43 -1.55 3.73 -2.38
C LEU A 43 -1.91 4.71 -1.27
N ILE A 44 -2.99 4.40 -0.57
CA ILE A 44 -3.45 5.11 0.60
C ILE A 44 -3.15 4.24 1.81
N GLY A 45 -2.48 4.79 2.82
CA GLY A 45 -2.29 4.13 4.10
C GLY A 45 -2.71 4.97 5.27
N LEU A 46 -3.13 4.29 6.33
CA LEU A 46 -3.54 4.88 7.59
C LEU A 46 -2.63 4.38 8.70
N CYS A 47 -2.36 5.25 9.67
CA CYS A 47 -1.72 4.81 10.90
C CYS A 47 -2.59 3.76 11.61
N SER A 48 -1.99 2.65 12.05
CA SER A 48 -2.66 1.59 12.81
C SER A 48 -3.15 2.05 14.19
N ARG A 49 -2.64 3.18 14.69
CA ARG A 49 -3.18 3.82 15.89
C ARG A 49 -4.34 4.73 15.52
N GLY A 50 -5.57 4.31 15.82
CA GLY A 50 -6.78 5.05 15.45
C GLY A 50 -6.88 6.48 16.01
N ASN A 51 -6.17 6.80 17.09
CA ASN A 51 -6.07 8.17 17.61
C ASN A 51 -5.03 9.03 16.87
N CYS A 52 -4.18 8.43 16.04
CA CYS A 52 -3.26 9.11 15.14
C CYS A 52 -3.90 9.21 13.75
N GLN A 53 -4.35 10.42 13.38
CA GLN A 53 -5.05 10.68 12.11
C GLN A 53 -4.10 10.82 10.90
N TYR A 54 -2.91 10.23 10.98
CA TYR A 54 -1.93 10.32 9.90
C TYR A 54 -2.35 9.46 8.70
N ILE A 55 -2.35 10.08 7.52
CA ILE A 55 -2.60 9.43 6.23
C ILE A 55 -1.33 9.54 5.38
N GLY A 56 -0.86 8.40 4.89
CA GLY A 56 0.26 8.30 3.95
C GLY A 56 -0.25 8.10 2.53
N LEU A 57 0.38 8.77 1.57
CA LEU A 57 0.16 8.56 0.14
C LEU A 57 1.49 8.18 -0.52
N GLU A 58 1.47 7.13 -1.34
CA GLU A 58 2.66 6.65 -2.03
C GLU A 58 2.32 6.19 -3.43
N THR A 59 3.13 6.57 -4.42
CA THR A 59 2.95 6.08 -5.79
C THR A 59 3.39 4.62 -5.88
N ALA A 60 2.50 3.76 -6.34
CA ALA A 60 2.81 2.41 -6.77
C ALA A 60 3.02 2.41 -8.29
N SER A 61 4.25 2.14 -8.72
CA SER A 61 4.56 1.79 -10.12
C SER A 61 4.84 0.29 -10.24
N GLU A 62 4.90 -0.21 -11.49
CA GLU A 62 5.03 -1.63 -11.87
C GLU A 62 6.10 -2.43 -11.08
N SER A 63 7.17 -1.78 -10.62
CA SER A 63 8.25 -2.44 -9.87
C SER A 63 7.87 -2.84 -8.43
N LEU A 64 6.87 -2.21 -7.82
CA LEU A 64 6.46 -2.47 -6.43
C LEU A 64 5.37 -3.53 -6.29
N VAL A 65 4.52 -3.69 -7.31
CA VAL A 65 3.39 -4.65 -7.30
C VAL A 65 3.90 -6.09 -7.47
N ASN A 66 4.91 -6.29 -8.32
CA ASN A 66 5.52 -7.62 -8.54
C ASN A 66 6.40 -8.10 -7.37
N ALA A 67 7.02 -7.19 -6.62
CA ALA A 67 7.92 -7.58 -5.53
C ALA A 67 7.19 -8.28 -4.37
N LYS A 68 5.91 -7.95 -4.09
CA LYS A 68 5.13 -8.61 -3.03
C LYS A 68 4.44 -9.90 -3.47
N SER A 69 4.11 -10.08 -4.75
CA SER A 69 3.59 -11.37 -5.23
C SER A 69 4.67 -12.46 -5.28
N LEU A 70 5.93 -12.07 -5.50
CA LEU A 70 7.09 -12.98 -5.50
C LEU A 70 7.48 -13.49 -4.09
N ILE A 71 7.19 -12.72 -3.03
CA ILE A 71 7.50 -13.15 -1.64
C ILE A 71 6.49 -14.20 -1.12
N GLY A 72 5.35 -14.38 -1.81
CA GLY A 72 4.34 -15.39 -1.46
C GLY A 72 4.55 -16.79 -2.05
N SER A 73 5.58 -17.00 -2.88
CA SER A 73 5.66 -18.21 -3.73
C SER A 73 6.93 -19.06 -3.59
N ASP A 74 7.85 -18.81 -2.64
CA ASP A 74 9.07 -19.63 -2.56
C ASP A 74 9.72 -19.78 -1.16
N LEU A 75 8.91 -20.13 -0.16
CA LEU A 75 9.43 -20.70 1.10
C LEU A 75 8.85 -22.10 1.34
N LYS A 76 9.09 -23.02 0.38
CA LYS A 76 9.19 -24.44 0.71
C LYS A 76 10.58 -24.68 1.30
N ILE A 77 10.67 -24.56 2.62
CA ILE A 77 11.78 -25.07 3.42
C ILE A 77 11.88 -26.58 3.13
N ARG A 78 12.88 -26.99 2.34
CA ARG A 78 13.27 -28.41 2.26
C ARG A 78 13.98 -28.74 3.57
N LYS A 79 13.44 -29.74 4.28
CA LYS A 79 14.11 -30.42 5.39
C LYS A 79 15.31 -31.21 4.87
#